data_AF-A0A815WS77-F1
#
_entry.id   AF-A0A815WS77-F1
#
_cell.length_a   1.000
_cell.length_b   1.000
_cell.length_c   1.000
_cell.angle_alpha   90.00
_cell.angle_beta   90.00
_cell.angle_gamma   90.00
#
_symmetry.space_group_name_H-M   'P 1'
#
loop_
_entity.id
_entity.type
_entity.pdbx_description
1 polymer ?
#
loop_
_entity_poly.entity_id
_entity_poly.type
_entity_poly.pdbx_seq_one_letter_code
_entity_poly.pdbx_strand_id
1 'polypeptide(L)' 'MGSRLSAVIDAIYNSKRREFLGRDGARWGKLGIFYFFFYLGLGGFFCTMLAVFMVLSPRDRPRYHAESSCMRTRTIPLSP' A
#
# COMPACT_ATOMS: atom_id res chain seq x y z
N MET A 1 18.04 -13.23 -37.93
CA MET A 1 17.71 -12.36 -36.78
C MET A 1 16.28 -12.54 -36.23
N GLY A 2 15.50 -13.54 -36.67
CA GLY A 2 14.13 -13.78 -36.18
C GLY A 2 13.97 -14.89 -35.13
N SER A 3 14.97 -15.77 -34.95
CA SER A 3 14.87 -16.96 -34.09
C SER A 3 14.88 -16.68 -32.59
N ARG A 4 15.46 -15.55 -32.16
CA ARG A 4 15.55 -15.18 -30.74
C ARG A 4 14.32 -14.41 -30.26
N LEU A 5 13.66 -13.66 -31.16
CA LEU A 5 12.45 -12.91 -30.86
C LEU A 5 11.24 -13.83 -30.68
N SER A 6 11.11 -14.85 -31.53
CA SER A 6 10.07 -15.89 -31.36
C SER A 6 10.23 -16.61 -30.03
N ALA A 7 11.46 -16.92 -29.62
CA ALA A 7 11.73 -17.56 -28.32
C ALA A 7 11.37 -16.67 -27.12
N VAL A 8 11.61 -15.35 -27.21
CA VAL A 8 11.22 -14.40 -26.16
C VAL A 8 9.70 -14.24 -26.09
N ILE A 9 9.02 -14.18 -27.24
CA ILE A 9 7.55 -14.11 -27.31
C ILE A 9 6.92 -15.40 -26.76
N ASP A 10 7.46 -16.57 -27.13
CA ASP A 10 7.03 -17.86 -26.60
C ASP A 10 7.30 -18.01 -25.09
N ALA A 11 8.34 -17.34 -24.55
CA ALA A 11 8.62 -17.32 -23.12
C ALA A 11 7.61 -16.48 -22.32
N ILE A 12 7.04 -15.44 -22.93
CA ILE A 12 6.03 -14.57 -22.30
C ILE A 12 4.67 -15.26 -22.33
N TYR A 13 4.25 -15.78 -23.49
CA TYR A 13 2.94 -16.39 -23.63
C TYR A 13 2.95 -17.53 -24.66
N ASN A 14 2.83 -18.76 -24.16
CA ASN A 14 2.73 -19.94 -25.01
C ASN A 14 1.26 -20.36 -25.18
N SER A 15 0.65 -19.91 -26.27
CA SER A 15 -0.76 -20.21 -26.61
C SER A 15 -1.08 -21.71 -26.69
N LYS A 16 -0.11 -22.55 -27.07
CA LYS A 16 -0.30 -24.01 -27.20
C LYS A 16 -0.46 -24.70 -25.84
N ARG A 17 0.24 -24.23 -24.81
CA ARG A 17 0.20 -24.80 -23.46
C ARG A 17 -0.62 -23.97 -22.47
N ARG A 18 -1.11 -22.79 -22.88
CA ARG A 18 -1.79 -21.82 -22.02
C ARG A 18 -1.00 -21.49 -20.75
N GLU A 19 0.32 -21.43 -20.90
CA GLU A 19 1.25 -21.07 -19.83
C GLU A 19 1.70 -19.63 -20.04
N PHE A 20 1.60 -18.83 -18.97
CA PHE A 20 2.10 -17.47 -18.92
C PHE A 20 3.38 -17.46 -18.09
N LEU A 21 4.49 -16.98 -18.65
CA LEU A 21 5.81 -16.96 -18.00
C LEU A 21 6.22 -18.33 -17.40
N GLY A 22 5.96 -19.42 -18.12
CA GLY A 22 6.34 -20.78 -17.70
C GLY A 22 5.50 -21.37 -16.56
N ARG A 23 4.37 -20.74 -16.19
CA ARG A 23 3.42 -21.28 -15.20
C ARG A 23 2.01 -21.30 -15.77
N ASP A 24 1.30 -22.39 -15.51
CA ASP A 24 -0.09 -22.59 -15.90
C ASP A 24 -0.97 -21.41 -15.43
N GLY A 25 -1.80 -20.86 -16.32
CA GLY A 25 -2.66 -19.71 -16.02
C GLY A 25 -3.59 -19.95 -14.81
N ALA A 26 -3.98 -21.21 -14.56
CA ALA A 26 -4.76 -21.57 -13.39
C ALA A 26 -3.99 -21.39 -12.06
N ARG A 27 -2.66 -21.56 -12.07
CA ARG A 27 -1.81 -21.30 -10.89
C ARG A 27 -1.62 -19.82 -10.65
N TRP A 28 -1.48 -19.04 -11.73
CA TRP A 28 -1.48 -17.57 -11.67
C TRP A 28 -2.78 -17.02 -11.08
N GLY A 29 -3.92 -17.53 -11.53
CA GLY A 29 -5.24 -17.13 -11.00
C GLY A 29 -5.37 -17.38 -9.50
N LYS A 30 -4.99 -18.58 -9.02
CA LYS A 30 -5.01 -18.92 -7.59
C LYS A 30 -4.12 -17.98 -6.77
N LEU A 31 -2.91 -17.69 -7.26
CA LEU A 31 -1.99 -16.76 -6.59
C LEU A 31 -2.55 -15.34 -6.55
N GLY A 32 -3.09 -14.84 -7.68
CA GLY A 32 -3.67 -13.52 -7.78
C GLY A 32 -4.86 -13.33 -6.84
N ILE A 33 -5.79 -14.30 -6.80
CA ILE A 33 -6.96 -14.26 -5.92
C ILE A 33 -6.54 -14.31 -4.45
N PHE A 34 -5.58 -15.17 -4.10
CA PHE A 34 -5.04 -15.25 -2.74
C PHE A 34 -4.45 -13.91 -2.29
N TYR A 35 -3.56 -13.32 -3.10
CA TYR A 35 -2.95 -12.03 -2.77
C TYR A 35 -3.96 -10.88 -2.74
N PHE A 36 -4.96 -10.90 -3.60
CA PHE A 36 -6.02 -9.90 -3.60
C PHE A 36 -6.74 -9.83 -2.25
N PHE A 37 -7.25 -10.95 -1.75
CA PHE A 37 -7.93 -10.98 -0.45
C PHE A 37 -6.99 -10.73 0.72
N PHE A 38 -5.76 -11.23 0.65
CA PHE A 38 -4.74 -10.98 1.65
C PHE A 38 -4.46 -9.48 1.82
N TYR A 39 -4.20 -8.76 0.71
CA TYR A 39 -3.94 -7.33 0.75
C TYR A 39 -5.19 -6.51 1.07
N LEU A 40 -6.38 -6.97 0.69
CA LEU A 40 -7.63 -6.32 1.08
C LEU A 40 -7.85 -6.40 2.59
N GLY A 41 -7.57 -7.56 3.21
CA GLY A 41 -7.60 -7.72 4.67
C GLY A 41 -6.54 -6.86 5.37
N LEU A 42 -5.30 -6.84 4.86
CA LEU A 42 -4.21 -6.03 5.43
C LEU A 42 -4.50 -4.53 5.31
N GLY A 43 -5.02 -4.08 4.16
CA GLY A 43 -5.44 -2.70 3.93
C GLY A 43 -6.62 -2.32 4.82
N GLY A 44 -7.61 -3.21 4.97
CA GLY A 44 -8.73 -3.03 5.89
C GLY A 44 -8.26 -2.85 7.33
N PHE A 45 -7.39 -3.75 7.81
CA PHE A 45 -6.81 -3.67 9.15
C PHE A 45 -6.08 -2.33 9.39
N PHE A 46 -5.29 -1.89 8.41
CA PHE A 46 -4.59 -0.60 8.49
C PHE A 46 -5.56 0.58 8.53
N CYS A 47 -6.58 0.59 7.68
CA CYS A 47 -7.63 1.61 7.69
C CYS A 47 -8.40 1.64 9.02
N THR A 48 -8.71 0.47 9.60
CA THR A 48 -9.35 0.39 10.92
C THR A 48 -8.46 0.97 12.02
N MET A 49 -7.16 0.68 12.02
CA MET A 49 -6.21 1.27 12.97
C MET A 49 -6.17 2.80 12.86
N LEU A 50 -6.17 3.34 11.64
CA LEU A 50 -6.25 4.79 11.41
C LEU A 50 -7.59 5.38 11.87
N ALA A 51 -8.71 4.70 11.62
CA ALA A 51 -10.02 5.14 12.07
C ALA A 51 -10.10 5.23 13.61
N VAL A 52 -9.59 4.22 14.32
CA VAL A 52 -9.49 4.22 15.79
C VAL A 52 -8.59 5.37 16.26
N PHE A 53 -7.45 5.57 15.61
CA PHE A 53 -6.54 6.68 15.93
C PHE A 53 -7.21 8.05 15.78
N MET A 54 -8.01 8.25 14.74
CA MET A 54 -8.75 9.50 14.53
C MET A 54 -9.81 9.76 15.61
N VAL A 55 -10.45 8.72 16.13
CA VAL A 55 -11.40 8.86 17.26
C VAL A 55 -10.66 9.18 18.56
N LEU A 56 -9.46 8.62 18.76
CA LEU A 56 -8.67 8.84 19.97
C LEU A 56 -7.98 10.21 20.01
N SER A 57 -7.77 10.85 18.85
CA SER A 57 -7.18 12.19 18.77
C SER A 57 -8.25 13.27 18.97
N PRO A 58 -8.06 14.22 19.90
CA PRO A 58 -8.94 15.38 20.01
C PRO A 58 -8.94 16.19 18.71
N ARG A 59 -10.13 16.62 18.26
CA ARG A 59 -10.30 17.44 17.03
C ARG A 59 -9.95 18.91 17.23
N ASP A 60 -10.22 19.45 18.41
CA ASP A 60 -10.17 20.90 18.63
C ASP A 60 -8.78 21.42 18.97
N ARG A 61 -7.90 20.56 19.49
CA ARG A 61 -6.53 20.92 19.86
C ARG A 61 -5.59 19.74 19.71
N PRO A 62 -4.37 19.95 19.21
CA PRO A 62 -3.38 18.88 19.12
C PRO A 62 -3.05 18.29 20.50
N ARG A 63 -2.90 16.96 20.54
CA ARG A 63 -2.59 16.25 21.78
C ARG A 63 -1.18 16.53 22.29
N TYR A 64 -0.25 16.79 21.37
CA TYR A 64 1.16 17.06 21.69
C TYR A 64 1.62 18.31 20.95
N HIS A 65 2.29 19.21 21.68
CA HIS A 65 2.81 20.48 21.18
C HIS A 65 4.20 20.74 21.76
N ALA A 66 5.22 20.92 20.92
CA ALA A 66 6.58 21.18 21.37
C ALA A 66 6.69 22.57 22.03
N GLU A 67 7.27 22.66 23.24
CA GLU A 67 7.49 23.89 24.03
C GLU A 67 8.02 25.06 23.19
N SER A 68 8.97 24.78 22.29
CA SER A 68 9.64 25.74 21.39
C SER A 68 8.86 26.11 20.13
N SER A 69 7.60 25.68 19.98
CA SER A 69 6.80 26.00 18.80
C SER A 69 6.43 27.48 18.79
N CYS A 70 6.67 28.17 17.67
CA CYS A 70 6.33 29.59 17.48
C CYS A 70 4.86 29.93 17.79
N MET A 71 3.95 28.94 17.67
CA MET A 71 2.54 29.06 18.01
C MET A 71 2.29 29.26 19.52
N ARG A 72 3.11 28.68 20.42
CA ARG A 72 3.00 28.89 21.88
C ARG A 72 3.60 30.21 22.33
N THR A 73 4.73 30.62 21.75
CA THR A 73 5.40 31.90 22.07
C THR A 73 4.53 33.12 21.78
N ARG A 74 3.54 33.02 20.89
CA ARG A 74 2.59 34.12 20.63
C ARG A 74 1.52 34.34 21.70
N THR A 75 1.18 33.31 22.48
CA THR A 75 0.08 33.37 23.46
C THR A 75 0.51 33.80 24.86
N ILE A 76 1.82 33.81 25.13
CA ILE A 76 2.39 34.26 26.40
C ILE A 76 3.06 35.61 26.11
N PRO A 77 2.57 36.75 26.64
CA PRO A 77 3.30 38.01 26.51
C PRO A 77 4.65 37.82 27.20
N LEU A 78 5.74 38.10 26.48
CA LEU A 78 7.06 38.21 27.09
C LEU A 78 6.93 39.27 28.20
N SER A 79 6.96 38.82 29.46
CA SER A 79 7.15 39.73 30.59
C SER A 79 8.45 40.53 30.35
N PRO A 80 8.47 41.83 30.71
CA PRO A 80 9.53 42.77 30.35
C PRO A 80 10.93 42.33 30.78
#